data_AF-A0A1X1QIT5-F1
#
_entry.id   AF-A0A1X1QIT5-F1
#
_cell.length_a   1.000
_cell.length_b   1.000
_cell.length_c   1.000
_cell.angle_alpha   90.00
_cell.angle_beta   90.00
_cell.angle_gamma   90.00
#
_symmetry.space_group_name_H-M   'P 1'
#
loop_
_entity.id
_entity.type
_entity.pdbx_description
1 polymer ?
#
loop_
_entity_poly.entity_id
_entity_poly.type
_entity_poly.pdbx_seq_one_letter_code
_entity_poly.pdbx_strand_id
1 'polypeptide(L)'
;MQIKDLCTSCDCWTITTIEHDDKTAKFTCTHCQNTFDMPWDTHTRFMIRSIRYSLKSRTKKYPELVQLKYVGDFVKLEARPDPPKSPSCK
;
A
#
# COMPACT_ATOMS: atom_id res chain seq x y z
N MET A 1 -1.24 -12.53 7.78
CA MET A 1 -1.95 -11.22 7.94
C MET A 1 -2.12 -10.54 6.59
N GLN A 2 -3.02 -9.55 6.45
CA GLN A 2 -3.19 -8.79 5.20
C GLN A 2 -3.10 -7.28 5.45
N ILE A 3 -2.55 -6.55 4.48
CA ILE A 3 -2.51 -5.09 4.46
C ILE A 3 -2.87 -4.57 3.06
N LYS A 4 -3.34 -3.33 2.98
CA LYS A 4 -3.43 -2.63 1.70
C LYS A 4 -2.17 -1.80 1.53
N ASP A 5 -1.49 -1.97 0.42
CA ASP A 5 -0.22 -1.33 0.14
C ASP A 5 -0.07 -1.05 -1.36
N LEU A 6 0.86 -0.15 -1.70
CA LEU A 6 1.27 0.09 -3.07
C LEU A 6 2.34 -0.93 -3.45
N CYS A 7 2.01 -1.83 -4.37
CA CYS A 7 3.00 -2.76 -4.89
C CYS A 7 3.91 -2.05 -5.90
N THR A 8 5.20 -1.99 -5.61
CA THR A 8 6.21 -1.36 -6.49
C THR A 8 6.46 -2.12 -7.78
N SER A 9 6.11 -3.41 -7.85
CA SER A 9 6.30 -4.24 -9.04
C SER A 9 5.25 -3.97 -10.13
N CYS A 10 4.00 -3.69 -9.74
CA CYS A 10 2.90 -3.44 -10.69
C CYS A 10 2.35 -2.01 -10.61
N ASP A 11 2.87 -1.17 -9.71
CA ASP A 11 2.44 0.20 -9.44
C ASP A 11 0.92 0.33 -9.19
N CYS A 12 0.37 -0.68 -8.52
CA CYS A 12 -1.04 -0.74 -8.16
C CYS A 12 -1.20 -0.80 -6.65
N TRP A 13 -2.19 -0.07 -6.14
CA TRP A 13 -2.66 -0.26 -4.78
C TRP A 13 -3.45 -1.55 -4.71
N THR A 14 -3.06 -2.47 -3.84
CA THR A 14 -3.67 -3.79 -3.75
C THR A 14 -3.54 -4.35 -2.35
N ILE A 15 -4.14 -5.52 -2.12
CA ILE A 15 -3.94 -6.26 -0.90
C ILE A 15 -2.61 -7.03 -1.01
N THR A 16 -1.77 -6.87 -0.01
CA THR A 16 -0.56 -7.67 0.19
C THR A 16 -0.80 -8.61 1.36
N THR A 17 -0.65 -9.89 1.10
CA THR A 17 -0.65 -10.93 2.14
C THR A 17 0.75 -11.00 2.74
N ILE A 18 0.83 -10.99 4.06
CA ILE A 18 2.08 -11.11 4.80
C ILE A 18 2.00 -12.39 5.62
N GLU A 19 2.86 -13.34 5.33
CA GLU A 19 3.09 -14.54 6.13
C GLU A 19 4.39 -14.34 6.88
N HIS A 20 4.43 -14.61 8.18
CA HIS A 20 5.64 -14.39 8.95
C HIS A 20 5.88 -15.55 9.92
N ASP A 21 7.15 -15.89 10.06
CA ASP A 21 7.68 -16.75 11.10
C ASP A 21 8.44 -15.90 12.14
N ASP A 22 9.16 -16.53 13.06
CA ASP A 22 9.92 -15.82 14.10
C ASP A 22 11.10 -14.99 13.55
N LYS A 23 11.54 -15.24 12.31
CA LYS A 23 12.74 -14.63 11.73
C LYS A 23 12.46 -13.79 10.49
N THR A 24 11.51 -14.21 9.66
CA THR A 24 11.27 -13.63 8.33
C THR A 24 9.79 -13.44 8.09
N ALA A 25 9.46 -12.42 7.30
CA ALA A 25 8.12 -12.14 6.82
C ALA A 25 8.14 -12.09 5.29
N LYS A 26 7.32 -12.93 4.68
CA LYS A 26 7.06 -13.02 3.27
C LYS A 26 5.87 -12.15 2.89
N PHE A 27 6.10 -11.20 2.01
CA PHE A 27 5.10 -10.28 1.49
C PHE A 27 4.73 -10.73 0.08
N THR A 28 3.45 -10.95 -0.15
CA THR A 28 2.90 -11.44 -1.41
C THR A 28 1.84 -10.47 -1.92
N CYS A 29 2.12 -9.82 -3.04
CA CYS A 29 1.14 -8.99 -3.73
C CYS A 29 0.03 -9.87 -4.31
N THR A 30 -1.23 -9.61 -3.95
CA THR A 30 -2.35 -10.45 -4.43
C THR A 30 -2.75 -10.17 -5.87
N HIS A 31 -2.30 -9.05 -6.45
CA HIS A 31 -2.57 -8.68 -7.84
C HIS A 31 -1.57 -9.29 -8.83
N CYS A 32 -0.28 -9.01 -8.66
CA CYS A 32 0.76 -9.48 -9.59
C CYS A 32 1.52 -10.72 -9.10
N GLN A 33 1.16 -11.25 -7.92
CA GLN A 33 1.82 -12.41 -7.30
C GLN A 33 3.32 -12.22 -7.02
N ASN A 34 3.82 -10.99 -7.09
CA ASN A 34 5.19 -10.71 -6.69
C ASN A 34 5.38 -11.01 -5.20
N THR A 35 6.45 -11.74 -4.89
CA THR A 35 6.80 -12.11 -3.52
C THR A 35 8.17 -11.58 -3.16
N PHE A 36 8.31 -11.11 -1.93
CA PHE A 36 9.59 -10.68 -1.39
C PHE A 36 9.63 -10.93 0.12
N ASP A 37 10.84 -11.21 0.61
CA ASP A 37 11.07 -11.52 2.01
C ASP A 37 11.76 -10.35 2.71
N MET A 38 11.37 -10.09 3.95
CA MET A 38 12.01 -9.14 4.84
C MET A 38 12.21 -9.75 6.23
N PRO A 39 13.21 -9.30 7.00
CA PRO A 39 13.39 -9.74 8.39
C PRO A 39 12.17 -9.36 9.23
N TRP A 40 11.70 -10.29 10.08
CA TRP A 40 10.58 -10.05 10.99
C TRP A 40 11.03 -9.35 12.28
N ASP A 41 11.56 -8.14 12.13
CA ASP A 41 12.05 -7.32 13.23
C ASP A 41 11.08 -6.18 13.61
N THR A 42 11.47 -5.41 14.61
CA THR A 42 10.73 -4.23 15.07
C THR A 42 10.55 -3.19 13.97
N HIS A 43 11.52 -3.02 13.08
CA HIS A 43 11.47 -2.05 11.98
C HIS A 43 10.41 -2.45 10.94
N THR A 44 10.38 -3.73 10.53
CA THR A 44 9.34 -4.27 9.63
C THR A 44 7.95 -4.13 10.23
N ARG A 45 7.79 -4.37 11.54
CA ARG A 45 6.51 -4.16 12.24
C ARG A 45 6.09 -2.69 12.26
N PHE A 46 7.03 -1.76 12.47
CA PHE A 46 6.77 -0.32 12.39
C PHE A 46 6.40 0.12 10.96
N MET A 47 7.09 -0.40 9.95
CA MET A 47 6.78 -0.13 8.55
C MET A 47 5.35 -0.56 8.21
N ILE A 48 4.94 -1.78 8.57
CA ILE A 48 3.56 -2.27 8.38
C ILE A 48 2.54 -1.34 9.06
N ARG A 49 2.83 -0.90 10.29
CA ARG A 49 1.98 0.02 11.03
C ARG A 49 1.89 1.38 10.34
N SER A 50 3.02 1.91 9.86
CA SER A 50 3.09 3.16 9.11
C SER A 50 2.27 3.10 7.82
N ILE A 51 2.37 2.01 7.05
CA ILE A 51 1.57 1.78 5.84
C ILE A 51 0.09 1.86 6.16
N ARG A 52 -0.38 1.18 7.21
CA ARG A 52 -1.78 1.23 7.65
C ARG A 52 -2.24 2.64 8.03
N TYR A 53 -1.42 3.42 8.73
CA TYR A 53 -1.74 4.82 9.04
C TYR A 53 -1.79 5.69 7.79
N SER A 54 -0.83 5.52 6.88
CA SER A 54 -0.78 6.29 5.63
C SER A 54 -1.99 6.02 4.75
N LEU A 55 -2.47 4.76 4.70
CA LEU A 55 -3.64 4.36 3.96
C LEU A 55 -4.89 5.13 4.44
N LYS A 56 -5.08 5.28 5.75
CA LYS A 56 -6.22 6.02 6.32
C LYS A 56 -6.23 7.50 5.89
N SER A 57 -5.06 8.10 5.74
CA SER A 57 -4.92 9.45 5.19
C SER A 57 -5.23 9.47 3.69
N ARG A 58 -4.66 8.52 2.93
CA ARG A 58 -4.82 8.41 1.48
C ARG A 58 -6.26 8.10 1.06
N THR A 59 -7.02 7.31 1.81
CA THR A 59 -8.45 7.06 1.55
C THR A 59 -9.32 8.32 1.62
N LYS A 60 -8.86 9.39 2.28
CA LYS A 60 -9.56 10.69 2.23
C LYS A 60 -9.36 11.40 0.89
N LYS A 61 -8.19 11.25 0.27
CA LYS A 61 -7.84 11.86 -1.03
C LYS A 61 -8.33 10.99 -2.20
N TYR A 62 -8.29 9.68 -2.03
CA TYR A 62 -8.62 8.67 -3.03
C TYR A 62 -9.64 7.67 -2.44
N PRO A 63 -10.94 8.00 -2.44
CA PRO A 63 -11.99 7.15 -1.87
C PRO A 63 -12.09 5.77 -2.56
N GLU A 64 -11.62 5.63 -3.79
CA GLU A 64 -11.51 4.38 -4.53
C GLU A 64 -10.67 3.31 -3.80
N LEU A 65 -9.71 3.70 -2.95
CA LEU A 65 -8.92 2.78 -2.13
C LEU A 65 -9.75 2.04 -1.07
N VAL A 66 -10.96 2.53 -0.76
CA VAL A 66 -11.91 1.85 0.13
C VAL A 66 -12.47 0.58 -0.52
N GLN A 67 -12.50 0.53 -1.86
CA GLN A 67 -13.06 -0.59 -2.63
C GLN A 67 -12.19 -1.85 -2.59
N LEU A 68 -10.89 -1.71 -2.29
CA LEU A 68 -9.96 -2.82 -2.08
C LEU A 68 -10.39 -3.65 -0.85
N LYS A 69 -11.22 -4.67 -1.02
CA LYS A 69 -11.77 -5.48 0.09
C LYS A 69 -11.32 -6.93 0.01
N TYR A 70 -11.10 -7.44 -1.19
CA TYR A 70 -10.82 -8.83 -1.46
C TYR A 70 -9.45 -9.02 -2.11
N VAL A 71 -8.91 -10.22 -1.93
CA VAL A 71 -7.67 -10.67 -2.56
C VAL A 71 -7.82 -10.57 -4.07
N GLY A 72 -6.83 -9.97 -4.74
CA GLY A 72 -6.87 -9.74 -6.19
C GLY A 72 -7.43 -8.38 -6.59
N ASP A 73 -8.10 -7.66 -5.67
CA ASP A 73 -8.52 -6.28 -5.92
C ASP A 73 -7.30 -5.39 -6.14
N PHE A 74 -7.39 -4.50 -7.12
CA PHE A 74 -6.36 -3.50 -7.37
C PHE A 74 -6.98 -2.18 -7.78
N VAL A 75 -6.32 -1.10 -7.40
CA VAL A 75 -6.65 0.27 -7.78
C VAL A 75 -5.37 0.88 -8.33
N LYS A 76 -5.40 1.25 -9.61
CA LYS A 76 -4.36 2.08 -10.20
C LYS A 76 -4.79 3.53 -10.03
N LEU A 77 -4.12 4.24 -9.13
CA LEU A 77 -4.35 5.67 -8.99
C LEU A 77 -3.72 6.35 -10.20
N GLU A 78 -4.53 6.93 -11.07
CA GLU A 78 -3.98 7.88 -12.04
C GLU A 78 -3.45 9.09 -11.29
N ALA A 79 -2.31 9.61 -11.72
CA ALA A 79 -1.83 10.91 -11.26
C ALA A 79 -2.88 11.94 -11.66
N ARG A 80 -3.83 12.25 -10.77
CA ARG A 80 -4.68 13.42 -10.95
C ARG A 80 -3.70 14.58 -11.15
N PRO A 81 -3.76 15.31 -12.29
CA PRO A 81 -2.92 16.46 -12.46
C PRO A 81 -3.15 17.33 -11.23
N ASP A 82 -2.08 17.65 -10.51
CA ASP A 82 -2.17 18.57 -9.39
C ASP A 82 -2.99 19.77 -9.86
N PRO A 83 -4.03 20.21 -9.12
CA PRO A 83 -4.67 21.46 -9.46
C PRO A 83 -3.57 22.49 -9.58
N PRO A 84 -3.53 23.29 -10.67
CA PRO A 84 -2.42 24.19 -10.93
C PRO A 84 -2.14 24.96 -9.66
N LYS A 85 -0.89 24.90 -9.18
CA LYS A 85 -0.41 25.73 -8.05
C LYS A 85 -0.93 27.14 -8.33
N SER A 86 -1.91 27.56 -7.54
CA SER A 86 -2.37 28.94 -7.57
C SER A 86 -1.13 29.82 -7.38
N PRO A 87 -0.93 30.84 -8.22
CA PRO A 87 0.23 31.70 -8.07
C PRO A 87 0.18 32.29 -6.65
N SER A 88 1.28 32.09 -5.93
CA SER A 88 1.54 32.77 -4.67
C SER A 88 1.22 34.25 -4.87
N CYS A 89 0.28 34.76 -4.08
CA CYS A 89 -0.05 36.17 -4.04
C CYS A 89 0.11 36.64 -2.60
N LYS A 90 1.32 37.14 -2.29
CA LYS A 90 1.62 38.43 -1.65
C LYS A 90 3.09 38.47 -1.22
#